data_AF-A0A2T2Z6I8-F1
#
_entry.id   AF-A0A2T2Z6I8-F1
#
_cell.length_a   1.000
_cell.length_b   1.000
_cell.length_c   1.000
_cell.angle_alpha   90.00
_cell.angle_beta   90.00
_cell.angle_gamma   90.00
#
_symmetry.space_group_name_H-M   'P 1'
#
loop_
_entity.id
_entity.type
_entity.pdbx_description
1 polymer ?
#
loop_
_entity_poly.entity_id
_entity_poly.type
_entity_poly.pdbx_seq_one_letter_code
_entity_poly.pdbx_strand_id
1 'polypeptide(L)'
;MDLSIIFVGNATTLLSAGPRLLFGLTATMDGAQGTGLVDLLRLPRAVPVHYDDYTVFASPLGEFRDRMGRRGWADRIVEIPRGETVAL
;
A
#
# COMPACT_ATOMS: atom_id res chain seq x y z
N MET A 1 -6.48 13.09 12.41
CA MET A 1 -5.19 13.26 11.72
C MET A 1 -5.51 13.61 10.28
N ASP A 2 -5.00 14.72 9.78
CA ASP A 2 -5.35 15.20 8.43
C ASP A 2 -4.57 14.49 7.33
N LEU A 3 -3.53 13.73 7.68
CA LEU A 3 -2.74 12.90 6.78
C LEU A 3 -2.41 11.58 7.47
N SER A 4 -2.40 10.48 6.72
CA SER A 4 -2.05 9.15 7.24
C SER A 4 -1.14 8.42 6.26
N ILE A 5 -0.12 7.73 6.78
CA ILE A 5 0.80 6.91 6.00
C ILE A 5 0.29 5.47 6.03
N ILE A 6 0.13 4.85 4.87
CA ILE A 6 -0.37 3.48 4.75
C ILE A 6 0.57 2.61 3.92
N PHE A 7 0.88 1.42 4.42
CA PHE A 7 1.69 0.44 3.70
C PHE A 7 0.81 -0.32 2.71
N VAL A 8 1.06 -0.17 1.42
CA VAL A 8 0.38 -0.87 0.33
C VAL A 8 1.42 -1.51 -0.58
N GLY A 9 1.20 -2.74 -1.05
CA GLY A 9 2.17 -3.44 -1.89
C GLY A 9 2.09 -4.96 -1.83
N ASN A 10 1.43 -5.50 -0.80
CA ASN A 10 1.43 -6.93 -0.48
C ASN A 10 2.86 -7.50 -0.52
N ALA A 11 3.78 -6.84 0.18
CA ALA A 11 5.12 -7.35 0.45
C ALA A 11 4.99 -8.78 0.98
N THR A 12 5.48 -9.72 0.18
CA THR A 12 5.51 -11.13 0.55
C THR A 12 6.85 -11.41 1.20
N THR A 13 6.86 -11.61 2.52
CA THR A 13 8.03 -12.18 3.18
C THR A 13 8.12 -13.64 2.76
N LEU A 14 9.14 -13.95 1.96
CA LEU A 14 9.44 -15.33 1.58
C LEU A 14 10.10 -16.01 2.77
N LEU A 15 9.34 -16.87 3.46
CA LEU A 15 9.88 -17.73 4.49
C LEU A 15 10.30 -19.06 3.85
N SER A 16 11.51 -19.50 4.20
CA SER A 16 12.01 -20.82 3.84
C SER A 16 11.89 -21.77 5.02
N ALA A 17 11.18 -22.89 4.84
CA ALA A 17 11.24 -24.05 5.74
C ALA A 17 11.90 -25.22 5.02
N GLY A 18 13.21 -25.10 4.79
CA GLY A 18 14.00 -26.07 4.05
C GLY A 18 14.08 -25.80 2.55
N PRO A 19 14.85 -26.62 1.81
CA PRO A 19 15.28 -26.32 0.44
C PRO A 19 14.18 -26.39 -0.63
N ARG A 20 12.94 -26.71 -0.26
CA ARG A 20 11.81 -26.88 -1.20
C ARG A 20 10.53 -26.15 -0.79
N LEU A 21 10.49 -25.53 0.39
CA LEU A 21 9.28 -24.89 0.90
C LEU A 21 9.52 -23.38 1.01
N LEU A 22 9.01 -22.65 0.01
CA LEU A 22 8.89 -21.20 0.05
C LEU A 22 7.41 -20.89 0.25
N PHE A 23 7.05 -20.31 1.39
CA PHE A 23 5.71 -19.79 1.62
C PHE A 23 5.79 -18.29 1.90
N GLY A 24 4.90 -17.56 1.25
CA GLY A 24 4.80 -16.14 1.40
C GLY A 24 3.96 -15.78 2.61
N LEU A 25 4.49 -14.98 3.53
CA LEU A 25 3.68 -14.25 4.50
C LEU A 25 3.43 -12.84 3.98
N THR A 26 2.16 -12.49 3.83
CA THR A 26 1.75 -11.11 3.56
C THR A 26 2.07 -10.25 4.78
N ALA A 27 3.06 -9.36 4.63
CA ALA A 27 3.53 -8.48 5.69
C ALA A 27 2.91 -7.07 5.64
N THR A 28 2.27 -6.74 4.51
CA THR A 28 1.60 -5.44 4.28
C THR A 28 0.23 -5.66 3.66
N MET A 29 -0.40 -4.60 3.17
CA MET A 29 -1.73 -4.67 2.55
C MET A 29 -1.64 -4.69 1.03
N ASP A 30 -2.56 -5.36 0.36
CA ASP A 30 -2.83 -5.11 -1.07
C ASP A 30 -3.67 -3.83 -1.28
N GLY A 31 -3.95 -3.47 -2.53
CA GLY A 31 -4.78 -2.31 -2.85
C GLY A 31 -6.20 -2.39 -2.27
N ALA A 32 -6.77 -3.58 -2.13
CA ALA A 32 -8.12 -3.78 -1.56
C ALA A 32 -8.13 -3.49 -0.06
N GLN A 33 -7.20 -4.10 0.66
CA GLN A 33 -7.00 -3.94 2.10
C GLN A 33 -6.63 -2.49 2.43
N GLY A 34 -5.73 -1.86 1.65
CA GLY A 34 -5.36 -0.46 1.83
C GLY A 34 -6.55 0.48 1.65
N THR A 35 -7.39 0.25 0.64
CA THR A 35 -8.62 1.05 0.46
C THR A 35 -9.64 0.78 1.57
N GLY A 36 -9.72 -0.46 2.06
CA GLY A 36 -10.54 -0.83 3.21
C GLY A 36 -10.11 -0.11 4.49
N LEU A 37 -8.81 0.06 4.71
CA LEU A 37 -8.29 0.82 5.85
C LEU A 37 -8.66 2.31 5.78
N VAL A 38 -8.57 2.91 4.59
CA VAL A 38 -8.99 4.30 4.35
C VAL A 38 -10.45 4.49 4.75
N ASP A 39 -11.33 3.56 4.37
CA ASP A 39 -12.74 3.58 4.72
C ASP A 39 -12.97 3.38 6.23
N LEU A 40 -12.38 2.32 6.77
CA LEU A 40 -12.53 1.92 8.18
C LEU A 40 -12.17 3.04 9.15
N LEU A 41 -11.07 3.75 8.88
CA LEU A 41 -10.57 4.83 9.73
C LEU A 41 -11.04 6.22 9.26
N ARG A 42 -11.84 6.30 8.20
CA ARG A 42 -12.32 7.55 7.59
C ARG A 42 -11.17 8.52 7.29
N LEU A 43 -10.10 8.01 6.70
CA LEU A 43 -8.90 8.79 6.46
C LEU A 43 -9.19 9.88 5.42
N PRO A 44 -8.96 11.18 5.74
CA PRO A 44 -9.21 12.26 4.79
C PRO A 44 -8.16 12.31 3.69
N ARG A 45 -6.92 11.92 4.00
CA ARG A 45 -5.80 11.79 3.05
C ARG A 45 -4.93 10.59 3.41
N ALA A 46 -4.43 9.88 2.41
CA ALA A 46 -3.60 8.69 2.55
C ALA A 46 -2.35 8.80 1.66
N VAL A 47 -1.18 8.63 2.28
CA VAL A 47 0.12 8.50 1.61
C VAL A 47 0.42 7.02 1.44
N PRO A 48 0.30 6.44 0.24
CA PRO A 48 0.72 5.07 0.01
C PRO A 48 2.25 4.99 0.04
N VAL A 49 2.78 3.98 0.73
CA VAL A 49 4.21 3.65 0.76
C VAL A 49 4.41 2.14 0.61
N HIS A 50 5.64 1.72 0.31
CA HIS A 50 6.06 0.32 0.29
C HIS A 50 5.42 -0.55 -0.79
N TYR A 51 5.37 -0.07 -2.03
CA TYR A 51 4.79 -0.77 -3.19
C TYR A 51 5.81 -1.10 -4.29
N ASP A 52 7.02 -0.54 -4.24
CA ASP A 52 8.03 -0.69 -5.30
C ASP A 52 9.49 -0.58 -4.77
N ASP A 53 9.72 -0.74 -3.46
CA ASP A 53 11.03 -0.57 -2.83
C ASP A 53 12.06 -1.65 -3.20
N TYR A 54 11.59 -2.81 -3.67
CA TYR A 54 12.34 -4.01 -4.04
C TYR A 54 11.45 -4.95 -4.88
N THR A 55 11.95 -6.12 -5.29
CA THR A 55 11.34 -6.88 -6.40
C THR A 55 10.27 -7.91 -6.01
N VAL A 56 9.84 -7.99 -4.75
CA VAL A 56 8.93 -9.06 -4.26
C VAL A 56 7.53 -8.58 -3.85
N PHE A 57 7.10 -7.44 -4.39
CA PHE A 57 5.73 -6.95 -4.23
C PHE A 57 4.76 -7.64 -5.18
N ALA A 58 3.62 -8.07 -4.65
CA ALA A 58 2.58 -8.76 -5.42
C ALA A 58 1.43 -7.83 -5.85
N SER A 59 1.23 -6.69 -5.18
CA SER A 59 0.18 -5.72 -5.51
C SER A 59 0.83 -4.38 -5.90
N PRO A 60 0.70 -3.92 -7.15
CA PRO A 60 1.26 -2.64 -7.57
C PRO A 60 0.43 -1.47 -7.02
N LEU A 61 1.05 -0.28 -6.89
CA LEU A 61 0.33 0.95 -6.50
C LEU A 61 -0.90 1.24 -7.38
N GLY A 62 -0.85 0.88 -8.67
CA GLY A 62 -1.98 1.03 -9.59
C GLY A 62 -3.27 0.39 -9.09
N GLU A 63 -3.20 -0.76 -8.41
CA GLU A 63 -4.38 -1.42 -7.87
C GLU A 63 -5.06 -0.58 -6.78
N PHE A 64 -4.27 0.04 -5.89
CA PHE A 64 -4.78 0.95 -4.87
C PHE A 64 -5.42 2.19 -5.49
N ARG A 65 -4.76 2.80 -6.49
CA ARG A 65 -5.29 3.96 -7.24
C ARG A 65 -6.64 3.66 -7.87
N ASP A 66 -6.76 2.52 -8.56
CA ASP A 66 -7.99 2.12 -9.24
C ASP A 66 -9.14 1.93 -8.24
N ARG A 67 -8.87 1.32 -7.08
CA ARG A 67 -9.89 1.07 -6.05
C ARG A 67 -10.32 2.34 -5.32
N MET A 68 -9.40 3.24 -5.02
CA MET A 68 -9.70 4.58 -4.49
C MET A 68 -10.50 5.40 -5.52
N GLY A 69 -10.10 5.36 -6.78
CA GLY A 69 -10.79 6.04 -7.88
C GLY A 69 -12.22 5.55 -8.09
N ARG A 70 -12.46 4.23 -8.04
CA ARG A 70 -13.81 3.65 -8.11
C ARG A 70 -14.74 4.10 -6.98
N ARG A 71 -14.19 4.53 -5.84
CA ARG A 71 -14.94 5.09 -4.71
C ARG A 71 -15.06 6.62 -4.75
N GLY A 72 -14.50 7.27 -5.78
CA GLY A 72 -14.46 8.73 -5.87
C GLY A 72 -13.49 9.38 -4.88
N TRP A 73 -12.46 8.66 -4.44
CA TRP A 73 -11.49 9.11 -3.43
C TRP A 73 -10.07 9.31 -4.00
N ALA A 74 -9.93 9.44 -5.32
CA ALA A 74 -8.63 9.66 -5.95
C ALA A 74 -7.92 10.92 -5.42
N ASP A 75 -8.69 11.95 -5.06
CA ASP A 75 -8.24 13.21 -4.46
C ASP A 75 -7.67 13.04 -3.04
N ARG A 76 -7.95 11.93 -2.36
CA ARG A 76 -7.41 11.62 -1.04
C ARG A 76 -6.03 10.99 -1.10
N ILE A 77 -5.57 10.56 -2.28
CA ILE A 77 -4.25 9.94 -2.43
C ILE A 77 -3.20 11.06 -2.49
N VAL A 78 -2.23 10.99 -1.58
CA VAL A 78 -1.08 11.90 -1.56
C VAL A 78 0.16 11.11 -1.92
N GLU A 79 0.55 11.14 -3.18
CA GLU A 79 1.76 10.48 -3.65
C GLU A 79 2.96 11.40 -3.48
N ILE A 80 4.03 10.85 -2.91
CA ILE A 80 5.29 11.55 -2.71
C ILE A 80 6.32 10.86 -3.59
N PRO A 81 6.79 11.50 -4.67
CA PRO A 81 7.86 10.95 -5.50
C PRO A 81 9.14 10.68 -4.70
N ARG A 82 9.99 9.78 -5.21
CA ARG A 82 11.25 9.44 -4.55
C ARG A 82 12.13 10.68 -4.36
N GLY A 83 12.50 10.95 -3.11
CA GLY A 83 13.34 12.09 -2.74
C GLY A 83 12.57 13.40 -2.47
N GLU A 84 11.25 13.40 -2.61
CA GLU A 84 10.42 14.57 -2.31
C GLU A 84 9.88 14.55 -0.86
N THR A 85 9.39 15.71 -0.41
CA THR A 85 8.86 15.93 0.94
C THR A 85 7.54 16.67 0.87
N VAL A 86 6.64 16.37 1.81
CA VAL A 86 5.39 17.11 2.03
C VAL A 86 5.41 17.80 3.41
N ALA A 87 4.93 19.04 3.49
CA ALA A 87 4.74 19.76 4.75
C ALA A 87 3.38 19.42 5.37
N LEU A 88 3.32 19.35 6.72
CA LEU A 88 2.14 18.98 7.49
C LEU A 88 1.51 20.18 8.20
#